data_AF-A0A923T3G3-F1
#
_entry.id   AF-A0A923T3G3-F1
#
_cell.length_a   1.000
_cell.length_b   1.000
_cell.length_c   1.000
_cell.angle_alpha   90.00
_cell.angle_beta   90.00
_cell.angle_gamma   90.00
#
_symmetry.space_group_name_H-M   'P 1'
#
loop_
_entity.id
_entity.type
_entity.pdbx_description
1 polymer ?
#
loop_
_entity_poly.entity_id
_entity_poly.type
_entity_poly.pdbx_seq_one_letter_code
_entity_poly.pdbx_strand_id
1 'polypeptide(L)'
;MTDRSDDDFRIRPGAPKNRGQGFVSKVLKQAGKASSGKSMVRRPGGSGKGAGTGQRPGSRLGRGHTAARFAGAKLTSMSRRVTIKTLLVNQRQASPQSLAKHLRYIERDGVGRDGEPGQAYGPQTDAADLDAFKERCADDRHHFRFILSPEDGAELEDLRTYTRHLMGRMEADLGTGLDWVAVNHWNTDNPHTHIVVRGRDDTGKDLIIA
;
A
#
# COMPACT_ATOMS: atom_id res chain seq x y z
N MET A 1 -20.95 -67.91 44.91
CA MET A 1 -20.20 -66.67 44.63
C MET A 1 -19.96 -66.64 43.13
N THR A 2 -20.83 -65.93 42.41
CA THR A 2 -20.89 -65.90 40.95
C THR A 2 -20.29 -64.60 40.42
N ASP A 3 -19.21 -64.81 39.68
CA ASP A 3 -18.64 -64.10 38.55
C ASP A 3 -19.32 -62.81 38.04
N ARG A 4 -18.49 -61.77 37.83
CA ARG A 4 -18.66 -60.66 36.87
C ARG A 4 -17.43 -59.74 36.92
N SER A 5 -16.36 -60.16 36.25
CA SER A 5 -15.42 -59.22 35.63
C SER A 5 -15.87 -58.98 34.21
N ASP A 6 -16.39 -57.79 33.92
CA ASP A 6 -16.36 -57.18 32.57
C ASP A 6 -16.98 -55.79 32.67
N ASP A 7 -16.14 -54.75 32.62
CA ASP A 7 -16.41 -53.47 31.92
C ASP A 7 -15.23 -52.50 32.10
N ASP A 8 -14.05 -52.92 31.65
CA ASP A 8 -12.89 -52.03 31.52
C ASP A 8 -13.00 -51.32 30.16
N PHE A 9 -13.64 -50.15 30.13
CA PHE A 9 -13.89 -49.38 28.92
C PHE A 9 -12.58 -48.89 28.29
N ARG A 10 -12.14 -49.54 27.20
CA ARG A 10 -10.92 -49.17 26.47
C ARG A 10 -11.24 -48.41 25.17
N ILE A 11 -10.89 -47.13 25.16
CA ILE A 11 -10.96 -46.28 23.96
C ILE A 11 -9.90 -46.75 22.96
N ARG A 12 -10.32 -47.06 21.74
CA ARG A 12 -9.44 -47.30 20.58
C ARG A 12 -9.61 -46.17 19.55
N PRO A 13 -8.79 -45.11 19.59
CA PRO A 13 -8.87 -44.05 18.60
C PRO A 13 -8.42 -44.58 17.23
N GLY A 14 -9.28 -44.45 16.20
CA GLY A 14 -8.92 -44.75 14.83
C GLY A 14 -8.12 -43.62 14.16
N ALA A 15 -7.38 -43.94 13.10
CA ALA A 15 -6.64 -42.94 12.32
C ALA A 15 -7.60 -41.90 11.69
N PRO A 16 -7.32 -40.58 11.79
CA PRO A 16 -8.23 -39.54 11.34
C PRO A 16 -8.44 -39.61 9.82
N LYS A 17 -9.68 -39.88 9.40
CA LYS A 17 -10.08 -40.04 7.99
C LYS A 17 -10.38 -38.73 7.25
N ASN A 18 -10.07 -37.57 7.85
CA ASN A 18 -10.38 -36.28 7.25
C ASN A 18 -9.13 -35.38 7.17
N ARG A 19 -8.29 -35.61 6.16
CA ARG A 19 -7.24 -34.65 5.76
C ARG A 19 -7.87 -33.49 4.98
N GLY A 20 -8.75 -32.75 5.65
CA GLY A 20 -9.12 -31.41 5.23
C GLY A 20 -7.98 -30.42 5.45
N GLN A 21 -8.04 -29.29 4.74
CA GLN A 21 -7.11 -28.17 4.89
C GLN A 21 -6.85 -27.84 6.37
N GLY A 22 -5.57 -27.89 6.79
CA GLY A 22 -5.16 -27.73 8.18
C GLY A 22 -5.66 -26.42 8.80
N PHE A 23 -5.86 -26.40 10.11
CA PHE A 23 -6.42 -25.26 10.87
C PHE A 23 -5.78 -23.92 10.47
N VAL A 24 -4.46 -23.88 10.33
CA VAL A 24 -3.69 -22.71 9.89
C VAL A 24 -4.16 -22.18 8.53
N SER A 25 -4.46 -23.05 7.57
CA SER A 25 -4.95 -22.65 6.24
C SER A 25 -6.38 -22.10 6.27
N LYS A 26 -7.23 -22.55 7.21
CA LYS A 26 -8.56 -21.96 7.43
C LYS A 26 -8.45 -20.57 8.04
N VAL A 27 -7.54 -20.37 9.00
CA VAL A 27 -7.27 -19.07 9.62
C VAL A 27 -6.73 -18.07 8.60
N LEU A 28 -5.74 -18.45 7.79
CA LEU A 28 -5.22 -17.62 6.70
C LEU A 28 -6.28 -17.27 5.66
N LYS A 29 -7.18 -18.22 5.33
CA LYS A 29 -8.28 -17.98 4.38
C LYS A 29 -9.33 -17.03 4.95
N GLN A 30 -9.57 -17.02 6.25
CA GLN A 30 -10.47 -16.07 6.90
C GLN A 30 -9.82 -14.69 7.07
N ALA A 31 -8.54 -14.62 7.43
CA ALA A 31 -7.78 -13.36 7.48
C ALA A 31 -7.68 -12.68 6.10
N GLY A 32 -7.56 -13.47 5.02
CA GLY A 32 -7.60 -12.97 3.65
C GLY A 32 -8.98 -12.57 3.12
N LYS A 33 -10.07 -12.85 3.85
CA LYS A 33 -11.42 -12.35 3.54
C LYS A 33 -11.74 -11.04 4.26
N ALA A 34 -11.13 -10.81 5.42
CA ALA A 34 -11.25 -9.57 6.18
C ALA A 34 -10.36 -8.43 5.63
N SER A 35 -9.36 -8.76 4.80
CA SER A 35 -8.61 -7.80 4.00
C SER A 35 -9.06 -7.92 2.54
N SER A 36 -9.64 -6.86 1.98
CA SER A 36 -10.07 -6.77 0.59
C SER A 36 -8.91 -6.69 -0.42
N GLY A 37 -7.81 -7.42 -0.18
CA GLY A 37 -6.63 -7.44 -1.02
C GLY A 37 -6.11 -8.87 -1.16
N LYS A 38 -5.99 -9.34 -2.40
CA LYS A 38 -5.34 -10.62 -2.74
C LYS A 38 -3.91 -10.64 -2.17
N SER A 39 -3.73 -11.25 -1.00
CA SER A 39 -2.40 -11.48 -0.43
C SER A 39 -1.72 -12.61 -1.20
N MET A 40 -0.81 -12.24 -2.10
CA MET A 40 -0.02 -13.16 -2.89
C MET A 40 1.29 -13.46 -2.13
N VAL A 41 1.19 -14.20 -1.03
CA VAL A 41 2.37 -14.80 -0.38
C VAL A 41 2.80 -16.00 -1.22
N ARG A 42 3.82 -15.80 -2.06
CA ARG A 42 4.42 -16.87 -2.87
C ARG A 42 5.47 -17.61 -2.00
N ARG A 43 5.28 -18.92 -1.83
CA ARG A 43 6.26 -19.83 -1.22
C ARG A 43 7.52 -19.91 -2.11
N PRO A 44 8.75 -19.89 -1.58
CA PRO A 44 9.93 -20.26 -2.35
C PRO A 44 10.06 -21.80 -2.37
N GLY A 45 10.35 -22.36 -3.55
CA GLY A 45 10.73 -23.77 -3.71
C GLY A 45 9.63 -24.66 -4.31
N GLY A 46 9.85 -25.10 -5.54
CA GLY A 46 9.00 -26.07 -6.24
C GLY A 46 9.26 -26.08 -7.74
N SER A 47 10.29 -26.81 -8.16
CA SER A 47 10.58 -27.12 -9.57
C SER A 47 9.50 -28.03 -10.15
N GLY A 48 8.55 -27.45 -10.88
CA GLY A 48 7.54 -28.18 -11.64
C GLY A 48 7.49 -27.64 -13.07
N LYS A 49 7.85 -28.47 -14.05
CA LYS A 49 7.67 -28.22 -15.48
C LYS A 49 6.17 -28.12 -15.76
N GLY A 50 5.70 -26.92 -16.07
CA GLY A 50 4.34 -26.66 -16.53
C GLY A 50 4.36 -25.46 -17.45
N ALA A 51 4.26 -25.70 -18.75
CA ALA A 51 4.10 -24.69 -19.77
C ALA A 51 2.72 -24.03 -19.62
N GLY A 52 2.66 -22.98 -18.83
CA GLY A 52 1.61 -21.99 -18.87
C GLY A 52 2.29 -20.64 -19.03
N THR A 53 1.83 -19.82 -19.96
CA THR A 53 2.16 -18.40 -20.05
C THR A 53 1.64 -17.71 -18.78
N GLY A 54 2.32 -17.93 -17.66
CA GLY A 54 2.06 -17.25 -16.42
C GLY A 54 2.27 -15.76 -16.70
N GLN A 55 1.20 -14.98 -16.53
CA GLN A 55 1.28 -13.52 -16.56
C GLN A 55 2.54 -13.10 -15.80
N ARG A 56 3.55 -12.66 -16.54
CA ARG A 56 4.71 -12.01 -15.94
C ARG A 56 4.13 -10.81 -15.18
N PRO A 57 4.37 -10.67 -13.87
CA PRO A 57 3.80 -9.57 -13.14
C PRO A 57 4.25 -8.27 -13.81
N GLY A 58 3.29 -7.39 -14.13
CA GLY A 58 3.55 -6.09 -14.76
C GLY A 58 4.57 -5.26 -13.99
N SER A 59 4.79 -5.56 -12.71
CA SER A 59 5.82 -4.96 -11.85
C SER A 59 7.27 -5.16 -12.29
N ARG A 60 7.51 -5.95 -13.34
CA ARG A 60 8.83 -6.10 -13.98
C ARG A 60 8.93 -5.36 -15.32
N LEU A 61 7.85 -4.71 -15.75
CA LEU A 61 7.75 -3.98 -17.01
C LEU A 61 7.75 -2.48 -16.67
N GLY A 62 8.84 -1.80 -16.99
CA GLY A 62 8.93 -0.36 -16.78
C GLY A 62 10.34 0.10 -16.42
N ARG A 63 10.58 1.40 -16.62
CA ARG A 63 11.85 2.05 -16.27
C ARG A 63 12.14 1.94 -14.76
N GLY A 64 11.12 2.07 -13.92
CA GLY A 64 11.25 1.96 -12.46
C GLY A 64 11.83 0.64 -11.96
N HIS A 65 11.47 -0.51 -12.56
CA HIS A 65 12.03 -1.81 -12.19
C HIS A 65 13.53 -1.93 -12.52
N THR A 66 13.94 -1.31 -13.62
CA THR A 66 15.36 -1.27 -14.03
C THR A 66 16.14 -0.33 -13.10
N ALA A 67 15.63 0.88 -12.85
CA ALA A 67 16.22 1.84 -11.93
C ALA A 67 16.39 1.26 -10.51
N ALA A 68 15.36 0.60 -9.98
CA ALA A 68 15.40 -0.03 -8.66
C ALA A 68 16.51 -1.09 -8.53
N ARG A 69 16.76 -1.88 -9.59
CA ARG A 69 17.86 -2.87 -9.59
C ARG A 69 19.24 -2.23 -9.50
N PHE A 70 19.46 -1.12 -10.19
CA PHE A 70 20.73 -0.40 -10.13
C PHE A 70 20.89 0.38 -8.82
N ALA A 71 19.79 0.92 -8.27
CA ALA A 71 19.80 1.63 -6.99
C ALA A 71 20.17 0.69 -5.82
N GLY A 72 19.63 -0.53 -5.81
CA GLY A 72 19.93 -1.51 -4.76
C GLY A 72 21.42 -1.87 -4.64
N ALA A 73 22.15 -1.89 -5.77
CA ALA A 73 23.59 -2.14 -5.79
C ALA A 73 24.45 -0.97 -5.26
N LYS A 74 23.86 0.21 -5.07
CA LYS A 74 24.52 1.43 -4.56
C LYS A 74 24.17 1.75 -3.11
N LEU A 75 23.36 0.92 -2.45
CA LEU A 75 23.03 1.12 -1.04
C LEU A 75 24.26 0.88 -0.17
N THR A 76 24.51 1.78 0.76
CA THR A 76 25.62 1.72 1.73
C THR A 76 25.06 1.63 3.14
N SER A 77 25.92 1.48 4.15
CA SER A 77 25.52 1.57 5.56
C SER A 77 24.94 2.95 5.94
N MET A 78 25.18 3.98 5.12
CA MET A 78 24.64 5.33 5.30
C MET A 78 23.30 5.54 4.58
N SER A 79 22.77 4.50 3.91
CA SER A 79 21.48 4.59 3.24
C SER A 79 20.33 4.43 4.23
N ARG A 80 19.48 5.46 4.31
CA ARG A 80 18.24 5.41 5.11
C ARG A 80 17.10 4.78 4.33
N ARG A 81 16.23 4.03 5.02
CA ARG A 81 15.06 3.42 4.39
C ARG A 81 13.88 4.37 4.40
N VAL A 82 13.01 4.17 3.42
CA VAL A 82 11.69 4.79 3.37
C VAL A 82 10.66 3.72 3.03
N THR A 83 9.58 3.69 3.79
CA THR A 83 8.44 2.82 3.51
C THR A 83 7.37 3.62 2.79
N ILE A 84 6.86 3.07 1.68
CA ILE A 84 5.71 3.65 0.97
C ILE A 84 4.56 2.65 1.02
N LYS A 85 3.47 3.02 1.68
CA LYS A 85 2.21 2.27 1.59
C LYS A 85 1.39 2.82 0.45
N THR A 86 0.97 1.94 -0.45
CA THR A 86 0.19 2.31 -1.63
C THR A 86 -1.19 1.70 -1.61
N LEU A 87 -2.20 2.52 -1.88
CA LEU A 87 -3.57 2.09 -2.12
C LEU A 87 -4.08 2.69 -3.43
N LEU A 88 -4.51 1.84 -4.37
CA LEU A 88 -5.28 2.24 -5.55
C LEU A 88 -6.76 2.17 -5.19
N VAL A 89 -7.47 3.28 -5.35
CA VAL A 89 -8.92 3.36 -5.13
C VAL A 89 -9.63 3.45 -6.47
N ASN A 90 -10.41 2.43 -6.81
CA ASN A 90 -11.27 2.47 -7.99
C ASN A 90 -12.53 3.28 -7.66
N GLN A 91 -12.75 4.40 -8.36
CA GLN A 91 -13.84 5.33 -8.03
C GLN A 91 -15.23 4.70 -8.22
N ARG A 92 -15.40 3.83 -9.23
CA ARG A 92 -16.68 3.14 -9.49
C ARG A 92 -17.05 2.13 -8.40
N GLN A 93 -16.06 1.63 -7.66
CA GLN A 93 -16.25 0.65 -6.59
C GLN A 93 -16.26 1.29 -5.20
N ALA A 94 -15.75 2.52 -5.09
CA ALA A 94 -15.71 3.26 -3.84
C ALA A 94 -17.01 4.06 -3.63
N SER A 95 -17.26 4.46 -2.39
CA SER A 95 -18.26 5.49 -2.11
C SER A 95 -17.91 6.78 -2.88
N PRO A 96 -18.89 7.50 -3.46
CA PRO A 96 -18.65 8.81 -4.09
C PRO A 96 -17.97 9.82 -3.16
N GLN A 97 -18.14 9.66 -1.85
CA GLN A 97 -17.52 10.53 -0.84
C GLN A 97 -16.11 10.08 -0.42
N SER A 98 -15.58 8.98 -0.97
CA SER A 98 -14.32 8.37 -0.52
C SER A 98 -13.14 9.33 -0.63
N LEU A 99 -13.01 10.03 -1.74
CA LEU A 99 -11.95 11.03 -1.94
C LEU A 99 -12.12 12.21 -0.97
N ALA A 100 -13.30 12.83 -0.96
CA ALA A 100 -13.60 13.97 -0.10
C ALA A 100 -13.37 13.67 1.40
N LYS A 101 -13.78 12.49 1.87
CA LYS A 101 -13.54 12.06 3.25
C LYS A 101 -12.05 11.88 3.54
N HIS A 102 -11.28 11.37 2.59
CA HIS A 102 -9.84 11.19 2.78
C HIS A 102 -9.09 12.52 2.79
N LEU A 103 -9.44 13.45 1.90
CA LEU A 103 -8.87 14.80 1.87
C LEU A 103 -9.10 15.53 3.21
N ARG A 104 -10.33 15.51 3.74
CA ARG A 104 -10.60 16.04 5.08
C ARG A 104 -9.87 15.32 6.21
N TYR A 105 -9.70 14.00 6.08
CA TYR A 105 -8.97 13.22 7.09
C TYR A 105 -7.50 13.61 7.17
N ILE A 106 -6.85 13.87 6.03
CA ILE A 106 -5.43 14.21 6.00
C ILE A 106 -5.13 15.65 6.44
N GLU A 107 -6.07 16.60 6.32
CA GLU A 107 -5.89 17.98 6.81
C GLU A 107 -6.35 18.21 8.25
N ARG A 108 -6.84 17.18 8.95
CA ARG A 108 -7.46 17.34 10.28
C ARG A 108 -6.53 18.06 11.28
N ASP A 109 -7.15 18.72 12.26
CA ASP A 109 -6.45 19.42 13.34
C ASP A 109 -5.45 18.54 14.08
N GLY A 110 -4.35 19.14 14.54
CA GLY A 110 -3.36 18.47 15.36
C GLY A 110 -2.43 17.54 14.61
N VAL A 111 -2.37 17.58 13.27
CA VAL A 111 -1.43 16.78 12.46
C VAL A 111 -0.19 17.56 12.03
N GLY A 112 -0.23 18.90 12.11
CA GLY A 112 0.90 19.78 11.81
C GLY A 112 2.03 19.67 12.84
N ARG A 113 3.15 20.34 12.56
CA ARG A 113 4.40 20.19 13.33
C ARG A 113 4.26 20.72 14.76
N ASP A 114 3.51 21.79 14.92
CA ASP A 114 3.26 22.49 16.17
C ASP A 114 1.83 22.22 16.69
N GLY A 115 1.17 21.18 16.15
CA GLY A 115 -0.21 20.83 16.49
C GLY A 115 -1.28 21.62 15.73
N GLU A 116 -0.89 22.38 14.72
CA GLU A 116 -1.78 23.06 13.79
C GLU A 116 -2.51 22.07 12.85
N PRO A 117 -3.58 22.49 12.15
CA PRO A 117 -4.16 21.71 11.07
C PRO A 117 -3.14 21.46 9.96
N GLY A 118 -3.20 20.28 9.36
CA GLY A 118 -2.28 19.95 8.28
C GLY A 118 -2.57 20.80 7.04
N GLN A 119 -1.59 21.55 6.55
CA GLN A 119 -1.73 22.33 5.32
C GLN A 119 -1.40 21.46 4.10
N ALA A 120 -2.39 21.25 3.22
CA ALA A 120 -2.12 20.61 1.93
C ALA A 120 -1.21 21.46 1.06
N TYR A 121 -0.27 20.79 0.38
CA TYR A 121 0.63 21.37 -0.61
C TYR A 121 0.64 20.51 -1.87
N GLY A 122 1.16 21.08 -2.95
CA GLY A 122 1.31 20.40 -4.23
C GLY A 122 2.72 20.56 -4.81
N PRO A 123 2.90 20.25 -6.11
CA PRO A 123 4.18 20.33 -6.79
C PRO A 123 4.83 21.71 -6.69
N GLN A 124 4.03 22.78 -6.85
CA GLN A 124 4.49 24.18 -6.93
C GLN A 124 3.76 25.14 -5.98
N THR A 125 2.95 24.63 -5.06
CA THR A 125 2.22 25.45 -4.08
C THR A 125 2.37 24.85 -2.68
N ASP A 126 2.48 25.72 -1.68
CA ASP A 126 2.48 25.35 -0.26
C ASP A 126 1.09 25.35 0.37
N ALA A 127 0.09 25.89 -0.34
CA ALA A 127 -1.31 25.89 0.04
C ALA A 127 -2.14 25.41 -1.16
N ALA A 128 -2.35 24.10 -1.26
CA ALA A 128 -3.14 23.50 -2.31
C ALA A 128 -4.63 23.59 -2.00
N ASP A 129 -5.42 23.97 -3.00
CA ASP A 129 -6.87 23.93 -2.93
C ASP A 129 -7.37 22.49 -3.12
N LEU A 130 -7.82 21.87 -2.03
CA LEU A 130 -8.31 20.50 -2.05
C LEU A 130 -9.67 20.33 -2.72
N ASP A 131 -10.50 21.37 -2.73
CA ASP A 131 -11.79 21.33 -3.43
C ASP A 131 -11.58 21.39 -4.94
N ALA A 132 -10.70 22.27 -5.41
CA ALA A 132 -10.29 22.31 -6.81
C ALA A 132 -9.60 21.00 -7.23
N PHE A 133 -8.77 20.39 -6.37
CA PHE A 133 -8.16 19.08 -6.66
C PHE A 133 -9.21 17.97 -6.77
N LYS A 134 -10.17 17.94 -5.84
CA LYS A 134 -11.29 17.00 -5.85
C LYS A 134 -12.13 17.12 -7.12
N GLU A 135 -12.42 18.34 -7.56
CA GLU A 135 -13.15 18.59 -8.82
C GLU A 135 -12.41 18.04 -10.03
N ARG A 136 -11.08 18.26 -10.12
CA ARG A 136 -10.27 17.67 -11.19
C ARG A 136 -10.31 16.14 -11.20
N CYS A 137 -10.47 15.51 -10.03
CA CYS A 137 -10.53 14.06 -9.90
C CYS A 137 -11.91 13.44 -10.22
N ALA A 138 -12.96 14.23 -10.43
CA ALA A 138 -14.35 13.75 -10.47
C ALA A 138 -14.60 12.66 -11.54
N ASP A 139 -13.97 12.80 -12.70
CA ASP A 139 -14.14 11.88 -13.85
C ASP A 139 -12.98 10.89 -14.02
N ASP A 140 -12.17 10.69 -12.98
CA ASP A 140 -11.09 9.72 -13.04
C ASP A 140 -11.58 8.32 -12.71
N ARG A 141 -11.00 7.33 -13.37
CA ARG A 141 -11.31 5.93 -13.09
C ARG A 141 -10.86 5.50 -11.69
N HIS A 142 -9.74 6.04 -11.24
CA HIS A 142 -9.11 5.72 -9.95
C HIS A 142 -8.31 6.92 -9.43
N HIS A 143 -7.81 6.81 -8.21
CA HIS A 143 -6.74 7.65 -7.68
C HIS A 143 -5.83 6.79 -6.79
N PHE A 144 -4.62 7.26 -6.57
CA PHE A 144 -3.68 6.60 -5.67
C PHE A 144 -3.59 7.36 -4.35
N ARG A 145 -3.43 6.62 -3.26
CA ARG A 145 -3.09 7.15 -1.94
C ARG A 145 -1.77 6.54 -1.52
N PHE A 146 -0.81 7.38 -1.22
CA PHE A 146 0.46 6.98 -0.65
C PHE A 146 0.57 7.46 0.80
N ILE A 147 1.26 6.65 1.60
CA ILE A 147 1.80 7.08 2.89
C ILE A 147 3.30 6.89 2.81
N LEU A 148 4.03 8.00 2.81
CA LEU A 148 5.47 8.08 2.79
C LEU A 148 5.98 8.15 4.22
N SER A 149 6.68 7.13 4.69
CA SER A 149 7.23 7.04 6.05
C SER A 149 8.74 6.82 5.99
N PRO A 150 9.53 7.90 6.03
CA PRO A 150 10.98 7.80 6.20
C PRO A 150 11.32 7.22 7.58
N GLU A 151 12.36 6.38 7.65
CA GLU A 151 12.83 5.77 8.90
C GLU A 151 13.21 6.83 9.94
N ASP A 152 13.96 7.85 9.53
CA ASP A 152 14.39 8.97 10.38
C ASP A 152 13.56 10.24 10.08
N GLY A 153 12.23 10.09 9.98
CA GLY A 153 11.32 11.19 9.58
C GLY A 153 11.43 12.44 10.47
N ALA A 154 11.75 12.27 11.75
CA ALA A 154 11.95 13.38 12.69
C ALA A 154 13.26 14.16 12.48
N GLU A 155 14.28 13.52 11.91
CA GLU A 155 15.55 14.17 11.54
C GLU A 155 15.46 14.91 10.20
N LEU A 156 14.41 14.63 9.41
CA LEU A 156 14.15 15.37 8.18
C LEU A 156 13.51 16.72 8.53
N GLU A 157 14.31 17.77 8.51
CA GLU A 157 13.84 19.15 8.78
C GLU A 157 12.72 19.58 7.81
N ASP A 158 12.73 19.06 6.58
CA ASP A 158 11.77 19.42 5.54
C ASP A 158 11.22 18.20 4.77
N LEU A 159 10.18 17.59 5.34
CA LEU A 159 9.40 16.53 4.69
C LEU A 159 8.71 17.00 3.39
N ARG A 160 8.41 18.29 3.26
CA ARG A 160 7.73 18.84 2.08
C ARG A 160 8.67 18.80 0.88
N THR A 161 9.88 19.33 1.02
CA THR A 161 10.91 19.27 -0.03
C THR A 161 11.31 17.83 -0.33
N TYR A 162 11.45 16.98 0.69
CA TYR A 162 11.70 15.55 0.49
C TYR A 162 10.63 14.89 -0.38
N THR A 163 9.36 15.15 -0.09
CA THR A 163 8.22 14.63 -0.86
C THR A 163 8.23 15.14 -2.30
N ARG A 164 8.47 16.44 -2.53
CA ARG A 164 8.56 17.01 -3.89
C ARG A 164 9.67 16.35 -4.71
N HIS A 165 10.85 16.13 -4.12
CA HIS A 165 11.94 15.43 -4.79
C HIS A 165 11.58 13.98 -5.14
N LEU A 166 10.89 13.27 -4.25
CA LEU A 166 10.40 11.92 -4.54
C LEU A 166 9.41 11.93 -5.70
N MET A 167 8.42 12.83 -5.67
CA MET A 167 7.40 12.93 -6.71
C MET A 167 8.00 13.31 -8.07
N GLY A 168 8.96 14.24 -8.11
CA GLY A 168 9.67 14.59 -9.35
C GLY A 168 10.49 13.44 -9.94
N ARG A 169 11.09 12.58 -9.10
CA ARG A 169 11.74 11.35 -9.59
C ARG A 169 10.73 10.36 -10.13
N MET A 170 9.57 10.24 -9.47
CA MET A 170 8.50 9.36 -9.92
C MET A 170 7.94 9.81 -11.28
N GLU A 171 7.76 11.12 -11.50
CA GLU A 171 7.42 11.69 -12.81
C GLU A 171 8.46 11.33 -13.88
N ALA A 172 9.74 11.48 -13.58
CA ALA A 172 10.82 11.12 -14.51
C ALA A 172 10.84 9.62 -14.86
N ASP A 173 10.60 8.76 -13.88
CA ASP A 173 10.55 7.31 -14.06
C ASP A 173 9.33 6.87 -14.91
N LEU A 174 8.19 7.53 -14.70
CA LEU A 174 6.95 7.26 -15.43
C LEU A 174 6.94 7.92 -16.81
N GLY A 175 7.69 9.01 -17.00
CA GLY A 175 7.71 9.80 -18.23
C GLY A 175 6.43 10.62 -18.44
N THR A 176 5.74 11.01 -17.37
CA THR A 176 4.54 11.86 -17.36
C THR A 176 4.56 12.75 -16.13
N GLY A 177 3.96 13.93 -16.23
CA GLY A 177 3.61 14.73 -15.06
C GLY A 177 2.57 14.03 -14.16
N LEU A 178 2.59 14.36 -12.86
CA LEU A 178 1.65 13.86 -11.86
C LEU A 178 0.90 15.04 -11.21
N ASP A 179 -0.44 15.01 -11.23
CA ASP A 179 -1.27 15.91 -10.42
C ASP A 179 -1.49 15.28 -9.05
N TRP A 180 -1.01 15.95 -7.98
CA TRP A 180 -1.07 15.43 -6.63
C TRP A 180 -1.16 16.52 -5.58
N VAL A 181 -1.71 16.13 -4.43
CA VAL A 181 -1.71 16.92 -3.19
C VAL A 181 -1.15 16.08 -2.05
N ALA A 182 -0.49 16.71 -1.09
CA ALA A 182 0.09 16.03 0.06
C ALA A 182 -0.07 16.82 1.35
N VAL A 183 -0.09 16.10 2.47
CA VAL A 183 -0.10 16.69 3.83
C VAL A 183 0.90 15.91 4.70
N ASN A 184 1.72 16.64 5.45
CA ASN A 184 2.66 16.07 6.41
C ASN A 184 1.97 15.89 7.76
N HIS A 185 2.13 14.72 8.37
CA HIS A 185 1.64 14.39 9.72
C HIS A 185 2.83 14.24 10.65
N TRP A 186 2.87 15.08 11.68
CA TRP A 186 3.90 15.13 12.73
C TRP A 186 3.39 14.68 14.10
N ASN A 187 2.11 14.36 14.19
CA ASN A 187 1.40 14.04 15.43
C ASN A 187 1.61 12.61 15.94
N THR A 188 2.60 11.92 15.40
CA THR A 188 3.02 10.60 15.81
C THR A 188 4.54 10.59 15.91
N ASP A 189 5.10 9.65 16.66
CA ASP A 189 6.55 9.51 16.82
C ASP A 189 7.29 9.25 15.49
N ASN A 190 6.57 8.93 14.41
CA ASN A 190 7.11 8.71 13.07
C ASN A 190 6.45 9.68 12.06
N PRO A 191 7.05 10.87 11.83
CA PRO A 191 6.56 11.81 10.85
C PRO A 191 6.41 11.17 9.47
N HIS A 192 5.27 11.39 8.82
CA HIS A 192 4.94 10.77 7.54
C HIS A 192 4.11 11.71 6.67
N THR A 193 4.07 11.43 5.38
CA THR A 193 3.34 12.25 4.41
C THR A 193 2.24 11.43 3.75
N HIS A 194 1.01 11.92 3.84
CA HIS A 194 -0.09 11.44 3.02
C HIS A 194 -0.04 12.13 1.66
N ILE A 195 -0.08 11.35 0.58
CA ILE A 195 -0.07 11.87 -0.79
C ILE A 195 -1.26 11.29 -1.53
N VAL A 196 -2.05 12.13 -2.20
CA VAL A 196 -3.10 11.70 -3.11
C VAL A 196 -2.68 12.08 -4.53
N VAL A 197 -2.56 11.08 -5.39
CA VAL A 197 -2.19 11.26 -6.80
C VAL A 197 -3.40 10.96 -7.67
N ARG A 198 -3.68 11.85 -8.60
CA ARG A 198 -4.74 11.72 -9.59
C ARG A 198 -4.55 10.46 -10.44
N GLY A 199 -5.63 9.84 -10.89
CA GLY A 199 -5.57 8.65 -11.74
C GLY A 199 -5.36 8.92 -13.22
N ARG A 200 -4.94 10.14 -13.61
CA ARG A 200 -4.68 10.52 -14.99
C ARG A 200 -3.26 11.02 -15.20
N ASP A 201 -2.72 10.72 -16.38
CA ASP A 201 -1.45 11.23 -16.87
C ASP A 201 -1.61 12.62 -17.50
N ASP A 202 -0.49 13.23 -17.91
CA ASP A 202 -0.46 14.56 -18.54
C ASP A 202 -1.10 14.61 -19.93
N THR A 203 -1.37 13.46 -20.54
CA THR A 203 -2.15 13.34 -21.79
C THR A 203 -3.65 13.17 -21.53
N GLY A 204 -4.06 13.10 -20.28
CA GLY A 204 -5.44 12.90 -19.84
C GLY A 204 -5.93 11.45 -19.92
N LYS A 205 -5.04 10.49 -20.15
CA LYS A 205 -5.36 9.05 -20.11
C LYS A 205 -5.18 8.51 -18.69
N ASP A 206 -5.64 7.27 -18.46
CA ASP A 206 -5.49 6.62 -17.17
C ASP A 206 -4.01 6.43 -16.79
N LEU A 207 -3.59 6.99 -15.66
CA LEU A 207 -2.25 6.79 -15.09
C LEU A 207 -2.09 5.34 -14.63
N ILE A 208 -1.04 4.67 -15.10
CA ILE A 208 -0.69 3.30 -14.74
C ILE A 208 0.65 3.29 -13.99
N ILE A 209 0.63 2.77 -12.76
CA ILE A 209 1.82 2.52 -11.94
C ILE A 209 1.84 1.01 -11.68
N ALA A 210 2.90 0.31 -12.11
CA ALA A 210 2.99 -1.15 -12.14
C ALA A 210 4.13 -1.70 -11.27
#